data_AF-A0A4Q0LXR2-F1
#
_entry.id   AF-A0A4Q0LXR2-F1
#
_cell.length_a   1.000
_cell.length_b   1.000
_cell.length_c   1.000
_cell.angle_alpha   90.00
_cell.angle_beta   90.00
_cell.angle_gamma   90.00
#
_symmetry.space_group_name_H-M   'P 1'
#
loop_
_entity.id
_entity.type
_entity.pdbx_description
1 polymer ?
#
loop_
_entity_poly.entity_id
_entity_poly.type
_entity_poly.pdbx_seq_one_letter_code
_entity_poly.pdbx_strand_id
1 'polypeptide(L)'
;MLYSQEQINRKKELEELEIQAENDPDTLVVQLPEGREALIGKSADDFVNGYKSAAQFLKGRLNHYNGDLNKLADEMDYNDVSPNHFDFILDLSNYGDDLLKFIEDSYNCQKLTSYLGMEEY
;
A
#
# COMPACT_ATOMS: atom_id res chain seq x y z
N MET A 1 36.53 -4.43 -6.02
CA MET A 1 35.31 -5.26 -6.14
C MET A 1 34.30 -4.43 -6.90
N LEU A 2 33.95 -4.79 -8.14
CA LEU A 2 32.84 -4.13 -8.84
C LEU A 2 31.53 -4.70 -8.28
N TYR A 3 30.68 -3.83 -7.75
CA TYR A 3 29.32 -4.20 -7.37
C TYR A 3 28.58 -4.69 -8.62
N SER A 4 27.76 -5.74 -8.48
CA SER A 4 26.89 -6.16 -9.58
C SER A 4 25.84 -5.07 -9.85
N GLN A 5 25.35 -4.98 -11.09
CA GLN A 5 24.32 -4.00 -11.48
C GLN A 5 23.09 -4.04 -10.55
N GLU A 6 22.72 -5.24 -10.08
CA GLU A 6 21.62 -5.45 -9.13
C GLU A 6 21.89 -4.83 -7.74
N GLN A 7 23.13 -4.91 -7.25
CA GLN A 7 23.51 -4.28 -5.98
C GLN A 7 23.50 -2.76 -6.07
N ILE A 8 23.85 -2.22 -7.25
CA ILE A 8 23.80 -0.78 -7.52
C ILE A 8 22.33 -0.31 -7.58
N ASN A 9 21.46 -1.05 -8.27
CA ASN A 9 20.04 -0.72 -8.37
C ASN A 9 19.35 -0.77 -7.01
N ARG A 10 19.59 -1.82 -6.22
CA ARG A 10 18.99 -1.96 -4.89
C ARG A 10 19.43 -0.85 -3.92
N LYS A 11 20.67 -0.39 -4.01
CA LYS A 11 21.14 0.76 -3.21
C LYS A 11 20.44 2.07 -3.60
N LYS A 12 20.26 2.31 -4.91
CA LYS A 12 19.55 3.50 -5.39
C LYS A 12 18.08 3.49 -4.98
N GLU A 13 17.42 2.33 -5.08
CA GLU A 13 16.03 2.17 -4.63
C GLU A 13 15.91 2.47 -3.13
N LEU A 14 16.85 2.02 -2.30
CA LEU A 14 16.86 2.34 -0.87
C LEU A 14 17.10 3.83 -0.60
N GLU A 15 18.06 4.47 -1.28
CA GLU A 15 18.30 5.91 -1.16
C GLU A 15 17.07 6.73 -1.57
N GLU A 16 16.36 6.34 -2.64
CA GLU A 16 15.12 6.98 -3.07
C GLU A 16 13.99 6.81 -2.05
N LEU A 17 13.87 5.64 -1.43
CA LEU A 17 12.89 5.39 -0.36
C LEU A 17 13.21 6.17 0.92
N GLU A 18 14.49 6.29 1.29
CA GLU A 18 14.92 7.11 2.44
C GLU A 18 14.60 8.60 2.20
N ILE A 19 14.93 9.12 1.01
CA ILE A 19 14.58 10.49 0.61
C ILE A 19 13.06 10.70 0.64
N GLN A 20 12.28 9.71 0.18
CA GLN A 20 10.83 9.76 0.24
C GLN A 20 10.32 9.79 1.69
N ALA A 21 10.90 8.99 2.58
CA ALA A 21 10.53 8.96 3.99
C ALA A 21 10.83 10.27 4.72
N GLU A 22 11.93 10.95 4.37
CA GLU A 22 12.26 12.27 4.90
C GLU A 22 11.30 13.35 4.39
N ASN A 23 10.93 13.31 3.10
CA ASN A 23 10.07 14.32 2.48
C ASN A 23 8.58 14.13 2.81
N ASP A 24 8.13 12.89 2.97
CA ASP A 24 6.75 12.54 3.30
C ASP A 24 6.71 11.40 4.34
N PRO A 25 6.94 11.72 5.62
CA PRO A 25 7.04 10.73 6.70
C PRO A 25 5.74 10.00 6.99
N ASP A 26 4.61 10.50 6.46
CA ASP A 26 3.31 9.83 6.52
C ASP A 26 3.09 8.88 5.33
N THR A 27 4.10 8.64 4.49
CA THR A 27 4.03 7.62 3.45
C THR A 27 3.77 6.25 4.09
N LEU A 28 2.72 5.59 3.64
CA LEU A 28 2.29 4.29 4.11
C LEU A 28 2.82 3.18 3.20
N VAL A 29 3.40 2.14 3.79
CA VAL A 29 3.75 0.90 3.12
C VAL A 29 2.63 -0.11 3.37
N VAL A 30 1.99 -0.56 2.29
CA VAL A 30 0.91 -1.54 2.31
C VAL A 30 1.45 -2.89 1.85
N GLN A 31 1.37 -3.90 2.71
CA GLN A 31 1.71 -5.29 2.36
C GLN A 31 0.56 -5.93 1.60
N LEU A 32 0.80 -6.28 0.34
CA LEU A 32 -0.14 -6.94 -0.54
C LEU A 32 0.06 -8.46 -0.54
N PRO A 33 -0.96 -9.24 -0.96
CA PRO A 33 -0.79 -10.68 -1.19
C PRO A 33 0.37 -10.98 -2.14
N GLU A 34 0.95 -12.18 -1.98
CA GLU A 34 2.09 -12.69 -2.75
C GLU A 34 3.43 -11.98 -2.45
N GLY A 35 3.52 -11.28 -1.30
CA GLY A 35 4.75 -10.62 -0.86
C GLY A 35 5.10 -9.36 -1.67
N ARG A 36 4.07 -8.71 -2.22
CA ARG A 36 4.21 -7.43 -2.93
C ARG A 36 4.00 -6.29 -1.97
N GLU A 37 4.59 -5.14 -2.27
CA GLU A 37 4.45 -3.92 -1.47
C GLU A 37 3.93 -2.80 -2.36
N ALA A 38 3.13 -1.93 -1.76
CA ALA A 38 2.66 -0.68 -2.36
C ALA A 38 2.92 0.49 -1.43
N LEU A 39 3.12 1.67 -2.01
CA LEU A 39 3.34 2.91 -1.28
C LEU A 39 2.17 3.85 -1.48
N ILE A 40 1.69 4.46 -0.41
CA ILE A 40 0.66 5.50 -0.45
C ILE A 40 1.24 6.76 0.20
N GLY A 41 1.45 7.81 -0.59
CA GLY A 41 2.07 9.06 -0.15
C GLY A 41 2.07 10.10 -1.25
N LYS A 42 2.21 11.39 -0.92
CA LYS A 42 2.09 12.52 -1.86
C LYS A 42 3.03 12.44 -3.05
N SER A 43 4.20 11.83 -2.84
CA SER A 43 5.24 11.64 -3.85
C SER A 43 5.51 10.14 -4.12
N ALA A 44 4.61 9.26 -3.67
CA ALA A 44 4.80 7.82 -3.85
C ALA A 44 4.66 7.39 -5.31
N ASP A 45 3.99 8.13 -6.20
CA ASP A 45 3.75 7.71 -7.58
C ASP A 45 4.99 7.69 -8.50
N ASP A 46 6.14 8.14 -8.00
CA ASP A 46 7.43 7.94 -8.66
C ASP A 46 7.89 6.46 -8.59
N PHE A 47 7.26 5.64 -7.75
CA PHE A 47 7.54 4.21 -7.59
C PHE A 47 6.55 3.32 -8.37
N VAL A 48 7.00 2.13 -8.78
CA VAL A 48 6.22 1.19 -9.62
C VAL A 48 4.87 0.79 -9.02
N ASN A 49 4.80 0.60 -7.69
CA ASN A 49 3.56 0.32 -6.95
C ASN A 49 3.19 1.50 -6.02
N GLY A 50 3.39 2.71 -6.50
CA GLY A 50 3.20 3.93 -5.74
C GLY A 50 1.91 4.68 -6.09
N TYR A 51 1.26 5.25 -5.08
CA TYR A 51 -0.03 5.91 -5.23
C TYR A 51 -0.09 7.22 -4.43
N LYS A 52 -0.60 8.30 -5.03
CA LYS A 52 -0.71 9.61 -4.37
C LYS A 52 -1.77 9.67 -3.28
N SER A 53 -2.70 8.71 -3.25
CA SER A 53 -3.78 8.65 -2.28
C SER A 53 -4.39 7.26 -2.15
N ALA A 54 -5.10 7.03 -1.04
CA ALA A 54 -5.90 5.83 -0.80
C ALA A 54 -6.89 5.53 -1.93
N ALA A 55 -7.56 6.56 -2.47
CA ALA A 55 -8.48 6.40 -3.59
C ALA A 55 -7.77 5.91 -4.87
N GLN A 56 -6.56 6.42 -5.16
CA GLN A 56 -5.77 5.94 -6.29
C GLN A 56 -5.30 4.50 -6.09
N PHE A 57 -4.88 4.16 -4.86
CA PHE A 57 -4.52 2.80 -4.49
C PHE A 57 -5.68 1.83 -4.72
N LEU A 58 -6.87 2.10 -4.15
CA LEU A 58 -8.05 1.24 -4.32
C LEU A 58 -8.47 1.12 -5.79
N LYS A 59 -8.40 2.22 -6.56
CA LYS A 59 -8.62 2.17 -8.01
C LYS A 59 -7.59 1.29 -8.72
N GLY A 60 -6.33 1.35 -8.32
CA GLY A 60 -5.25 0.50 -8.83
C GLY A 60 -5.51 -0.99 -8.54
N ARG A 61 -5.90 -1.32 -7.31
CA ARG A 61 -6.27 -2.68 -6.90
C ARG A 61 -7.50 -3.18 -7.67
N LEU A 62 -8.53 -2.36 -7.81
CA LEU A 62 -9.73 -2.72 -8.56
C LEU A 62 -9.43 -2.93 -10.05
N ASN A 63 -8.57 -2.11 -10.65
CA ASN A 63 -8.10 -2.30 -12.02
C ASN A 63 -7.33 -3.62 -12.20
N HIS A 64 -6.50 -4.01 -11.22
CA HIS A 64 -5.79 -5.30 -11.22
C HIS A 64 -6.78 -6.48 -11.29
N TYR A 65 -7.94 -6.35 -10.66
CA TYR A 65 -9.02 -7.34 -10.70
C TYR A 65 -10.05 -7.12 -11.81
N ASN A 66 -9.78 -6.27 -12.81
CA ASN A 66 -10.71 -5.96 -13.90
C ASN A 66 -12.09 -5.45 -13.41
N GLY A 67 -12.13 -4.72 -12.30
CA GLY A 67 -13.39 -4.21 -11.74
C GLY A 67 -14.12 -5.22 -10.85
N ASP A 68 -13.55 -6.39 -10.56
CA ASP A 68 -14.16 -7.40 -9.71
C ASP A 68 -14.02 -7.03 -8.23
N LEU A 69 -15.09 -6.47 -7.68
CA LEU A 69 -15.17 -6.06 -6.27
C LEU A 69 -15.13 -7.26 -5.31
N ASN A 70 -15.62 -8.44 -5.72
CA ASN A 70 -15.59 -9.61 -4.85
C ASN A 70 -14.15 -10.06 -4.65
N LYS A 71 -13.32 -10.03 -5.70
CA LYS A 71 -11.88 -10.32 -5.56
C LYS A 71 -11.12 -9.32 -4.71
N LEU A 72 -11.50 -8.05 -4.76
CA LEU A 72 -10.93 -7.04 -3.89
C LEU A 72 -11.32 -7.28 -2.42
N ALA A 73 -12.59 -7.63 -2.18
CA ALA A 73 -13.06 -8.02 -0.86
C ALA A 73 -12.35 -9.29 -0.35
N ASP A 74 -12.13 -10.27 -1.23
CA ASP A 74 -11.39 -11.49 -0.90
C ASP A 74 -9.94 -11.19 -0.49
N GLU A 75 -9.28 -10.26 -1.20
CA GLU A 75 -7.93 -9.78 -0.87
C GLU A 75 -7.88 -9.11 0.51
N MET A 76 -8.95 -8.43 0.92
CA MET A 76 -9.09 -7.76 2.21
C MET A 76 -9.67 -8.68 3.31
N ASP A 77 -9.61 -10.00 3.10
CA ASP A 77 -10.04 -11.03 4.03
C ASP A 77 -11.54 -11.11 4.33
N TYR A 78 -12.39 -10.59 3.45
CA TYR A 78 -13.85 -10.79 3.52
C TYR A 78 -14.27 -12.16 2.96
N ASN A 79 -13.53 -13.22 3.32
CA ASN A 79 -13.48 -14.50 2.61
C ASN A 79 -14.51 -15.56 3.03
N ASP A 80 -15.11 -15.49 4.24
CA ASP A 80 -15.78 -16.68 4.79
C ASP A 80 -17.21 -16.47 5.35
N VAL A 81 -18.19 -17.01 4.61
CA VAL A 81 -19.61 -17.24 4.96
C VAL A 81 -20.48 -15.98 5.09
N SER A 82 -21.42 -15.87 4.14
CA SER A 82 -22.35 -14.76 3.89
C SER A 82 -22.94 -14.04 5.12
N PRO A 83 -23.08 -12.69 5.07
CA PRO A 83 -22.78 -11.83 3.93
C PRO A 83 -21.51 -10.96 4.10
N ASN A 84 -20.31 -11.56 4.10
CA ASN A 84 -19.05 -10.80 4.25
C ASN A 84 -18.71 -9.84 3.10
N HIS A 85 -19.00 -10.19 1.83
CA HIS A 85 -18.78 -9.23 0.71
C HIS A 85 -19.74 -8.05 0.76
N PHE A 86 -20.89 -8.22 1.42
CA PHE A 86 -21.80 -7.11 1.70
C PHE A 86 -21.22 -6.24 2.81
N ASP A 87 -20.62 -6.84 3.84
CA ASP A 87 -19.93 -6.11 4.90
C ASP A 87 -18.78 -5.27 4.34
N PHE A 88 -18.05 -5.73 3.32
CA PHE A 88 -17.07 -4.90 2.59
C PHE A 88 -17.70 -3.62 2.02
N ILE A 89 -18.90 -3.70 1.42
CA ILE A 89 -19.59 -2.52 0.87
C ILE A 89 -20.11 -1.63 2.01
N LEU A 90 -20.61 -2.21 3.09
CA LEU A 90 -21.05 -1.46 4.27
C LEU A 90 -19.89 -0.71 4.91
N ASP A 91 -18.77 -1.39 5.14
CA ASP A 91 -17.58 -0.80 5.74
C ASP A 91 -17.01 0.29 4.85
N LEU A 92 -16.83 0.02 3.56
CA LEU A 92 -16.40 1.05 2.60
C LEU A 92 -17.32 2.28 2.64
N SER A 93 -18.63 2.10 2.78
CA SER A 93 -19.59 3.20 2.95
C SER A 93 -19.49 3.89 4.31
N ASN A 94 -19.16 3.15 5.39
CA ASN A 94 -19.04 3.66 6.75
C ASN A 94 -17.77 4.50 6.94
N TYR A 95 -16.66 4.12 6.30
CA TYR A 95 -15.42 4.90 6.28
C TYR A 95 -15.59 6.21 5.51
N GLY A 96 -16.52 6.27 4.55
CA GLY A 96 -16.86 7.49 3.81
C GLY A 96 -15.64 8.07 3.10
N ASP A 97 -15.22 9.27 3.51
CA ASP A 97 -14.06 9.97 2.93
C ASP A 97 -12.71 9.48 3.50
N ASP A 98 -12.71 8.72 4.62
CA ASP A 98 -11.48 8.23 5.27
C ASP A 98 -11.04 6.86 4.73
N LEU A 99 -10.79 6.83 3.42
CA LEU A 99 -10.33 5.64 2.72
C LEU A 99 -8.93 5.18 3.16
N LEU A 100 -8.13 6.07 3.73
CA LEU A 100 -6.80 5.72 4.22
C LEU A 100 -6.92 4.80 5.43
N LYS A 101 -7.77 5.19 6.40
CA LYS A 101 -8.04 4.35 7.57
C LYS A 101 -8.65 3.00 7.18
N PHE A 102 -9.54 2.97 6.19
CA PHE A 102 -10.06 1.71 5.65
C PHE A 102 -8.95 0.76 5.16
N ILE A 103 -7.94 1.29 4.45
CA ILE A 103 -6.81 0.50 3.98
C ILE A 103 -5.95 0.03 5.16
N GLU A 104 -5.68 0.90 6.14
CA GLU A 104 -4.92 0.54 7.34
C GLU A 104 -5.59 -0.57 8.16
N ASP A 105 -6.92 -0.55 8.26
CA ASP A 105 -7.69 -1.58 8.96
C ASP A 105 -7.84 -2.87 8.14
N SER A 106 -7.72 -2.81 6.80
CA SER A 106 -7.90 -3.95 5.89
C SER A 106 -6.60 -4.64 5.46
N TYR A 107 -5.46 -3.96 5.53
CA TYR A 107 -4.16 -4.50 5.13
C TYR A 107 -3.13 -4.34 6.25
N ASN A 108 -2.10 -5.18 6.23
CA ASN A 108 -0.94 -4.94 7.08
C ASN A 108 -0.16 -3.72 6.56
N CYS A 109 -0.31 -2.61 7.28
CA CYS A 109 0.25 -1.32 6.92
C CYS A 109 1.28 -0.87 7.96
N GLN A 110 2.29 -0.14 7.51
CA GLN A 110 3.32 0.46 8.37
C GLN A 110 3.80 1.77 7.75
N LYS A 111 4.26 2.71 8.59
CA LYS A 111 4.89 3.93 8.06
C LYS A 111 6.21 3.59 7.37
N LEU A 112 6.54 4.32 6.31
CA LEU A 112 7.77 4.12 5.56
C LEU A 112 9.01 4.32 6.44
N THR A 113 8.97 5.27 7.37
CA THR A 113 10.04 5.48 8.36
C THR A 113 10.25 4.26 9.25
N SER A 114 9.18 3.65 9.76
CA SER A 114 9.23 2.42 10.57
C SER A 114 9.74 1.24 9.74
N TYR A 115 9.28 1.12 8.48
CA TYR A 115 9.71 0.07 7.55
C TYR A 115 11.22 0.12 7.25
N LEU A 116 11.76 1.33 7.07
CA LEU A 116 13.18 1.56 6.82
C LEU A 116 14.03 1.52 8.10
N GLY A 117 13.41 1.41 9.29
CA GLY A 117 14.11 1.45 10.58
C GLY A 117 14.71 2.81 10.89
N MET A 118 14.13 3.89 10.37
CA MET A 118 14.57 5.28 10.55
C MET A 118 13.98 5.94 11.81
N GLU A 119 13.18 5.22 12.59
CA GLU A 119 12.68 5.74 13.86
C GLU A 119 13.85 5.92 14.84
N GLU A 120 14.19 7.19 15.11
CA GLU A 120 15.11 7.55 16.20
C GLU A 120 14.51 7.09 17.55
N TYR A 121 15.37 6.46 18.38
CA TYR A 121 15.08 6.10 19.78
C TYR A 121 14.91 7.33 20.68
#